data_AF-A0A952M6J1-F1
#
_entry.id   AF-A0A952M6J1-F1
#
_cell.length_a   1.000
_cell.length_b   1.000
_cell.length_c   1.000
_cell.angle_alpha   90.00
_cell.angle_beta   90.00
_cell.angle_gamma   90.00
#
_symmetry.space_group_name_H-M   'P 1'
#
loop_
_entity.id
_entity.type
_entity.pdbx_description
1 polymer ?
#
loop_
_entity_poly.entity_id
_entity_poly.type
_entity_poly.pdbx_seq_one_letter_code
_entity_poly.pdbx_strand_id
1 'polypeptide(L)'
;MIRLIVGVFCISLALQVSAQQQQAGNAASSDTEGTFQALIDACDDVDALMLRARIRLQLPRTTEDAADKAEGMLEQAFATCGAGDLEGAKAQLTEALAIAEAGVSEKFEAGDTTVAAQEASVIQGGEATDDASEGSSPWWKFW
;
A
#
# COMPACT_ATOMS: atom_id res chain seq x y z
N MET A 1 42.19 31.34 -29.69
CA MET A 1 41.52 31.93 -28.49
C MET A 1 40.03 31.63 -28.66
N ILE A 2 39.49 30.48 -28.25
CA ILE A 2 39.28 30.00 -26.87
C ILE A 2 38.52 31.05 -26.02
N ARG A 3 37.25 30.70 -25.77
CA ARG A 3 36.42 30.93 -24.58
C ARG A 3 35.65 32.25 -24.44
N LEU A 4 34.44 32.07 -23.88
CA LEU A 4 33.50 33.00 -23.26
C LEU A 4 32.45 33.59 -24.23
N ILE A 5 31.13 33.45 -24.06
CA ILE A 5 30.29 32.95 -22.96
C ILE A 5 29.04 32.33 -23.59
N VAL A 6 28.89 31.03 -23.32
CA VAL A 6 27.62 30.31 -23.27
C VAL A 6 26.78 30.96 -22.18
N GLY A 7 25.64 31.54 -22.51
CA GLY A 7 24.74 32.10 -21.50
C GLY A 7 23.50 32.70 -22.14
N VAL A 8 22.34 32.28 -21.65
CA VAL A 8 20.99 32.70 -22.08
C VAL A 8 20.41 31.89 -23.26
N PHE A 9 20.29 30.58 -23.06
CA PHE A 9 19.28 29.77 -23.75
C PHE A 9 18.74 28.67 -22.83
N CYS A 10 18.21 29.03 -21.66
CA CYS A 10 17.75 28.01 -20.68
C CYS A 10 16.49 28.35 -19.87
N ILE A 11 15.69 29.36 -20.19
CA ILE A 11 14.50 29.65 -19.35
C ILE A 11 13.35 30.10 -20.23
N SER A 12 12.49 29.16 -20.66
CA SER A 12 11.03 29.33 -20.88
C SER A 12 10.36 28.07 -21.47
N LEU A 13 10.78 26.86 -21.07
CA LEU A 13 10.09 25.62 -21.43
C LEU A 13 9.79 24.75 -20.18
N ALA A 14 9.37 25.39 -19.09
CA ALA A 14 8.99 24.72 -17.85
C ALA A 14 7.55 25.08 -17.47
N LEU A 15 6.60 24.60 -18.28
CA LEU A 15 5.17 24.51 -17.94
C LEU A 15 4.56 23.32 -18.70
N GLN A 16 5.16 22.15 -18.50
CA GLN A 16 4.48 20.86 -18.65
C GLN A 16 4.50 20.26 -17.25
N VAL A 17 3.63 20.79 -16.39
CA VAL A 17 3.32 20.19 -15.09
C VAL A 17 2.83 18.78 -15.38
N SER A 18 3.66 17.82 -15.00
CA SER A 18 3.46 16.39 -15.17
C SER A 18 2.33 15.91 -14.25
N ALA A 19 1.09 16.05 -14.71
CA ALA A 19 -0.07 15.38 -14.14
C ALA A 19 -0.04 13.84 -14.35
N GLN A 20 0.97 13.30 -15.03
CA GLN A 20 1.11 11.87 -15.32
C GLN A 20 1.74 11.05 -14.18
N GLN A 21 2.04 11.66 -13.03
CA GLN A 21 2.71 10.95 -11.93
C GLN A 21 1.74 10.27 -10.95
N GLN A 22 0.46 10.12 -11.30
CA GLN A 22 -0.31 8.97 -10.83
C GLN A 22 0.02 7.77 -11.73
N GLN A 23 1.22 7.25 -11.58
CA GLN A 23 1.68 6.09 -12.34
C GLN A 23 1.14 4.80 -11.70
N ALA A 24 -0.18 4.66 -11.66
CA ALA A 24 -0.82 3.35 -11.61
C ALA A 24 -0.71 2.74 -13.02
N GLY A 25 0.45 2.17 -13.36
CA GLY A 25 0.63 1.44 -14.61
C GLY A 25 1.72 2.00 -15.54
N ASN A 26 2.98 1.82 -15.18
CA ASN A 26 4.04 1.84 -16.19
C ASN A 26 5.10 0.80 -15.83
N ALA A 27 5.61 0.15 -16.89
CA ALA A 27 6.12 -1.22 -17.07
C ALA A 27 5.08 -2.34 -17.31
N ALA A 28 3.93 -2.39 -16.63
CA ALA A 28 2.90 -3.43 -16.86
C ALA A 28 1.89 -3.12 -17.99
N SER A 29 1.94 -1.92 -18.59
CA SER A 29 0.90 -1.41 -19.49
C SER A 29 1.06 -1.79 -20.97
N SER A 30 2.20 -2.32 -21.39
CA SER A 30 2.40 -2.75 -22.78
C SER A 30 1.93 -4.18 -23.06
N ASP A 31 1.74 -5.00 -22.01
CA ASP A 31 1.30 -6.39 -22.10
C ASP A 31 0.47 -6.80 -20.88
N THR A 32 -0.49 -5.95 -20.54
CA THR A 32 -1.38 -6.20 -19.41
C THR A 32 -2.24 -7.44 -19.68
N GLU A 33 -2.66 -7.63 -20.93
CA GLU A 33 -3.38 -8.82 -21.39
C GLU A 33 -2.55 -10.10 -21.19
N GLY A 34 -1.29 -10.14 -21.63
CA GLY A 34 -0.41 -11.30 -21.42
C GLY A 34 -0.13 -11.57 -19.95
N THR A 35 -0.07 -10.53 -19.12
CA THR A 35 0.11 -10.69 -17.67
C THR A 35 -1.14 -11.25 -16.99
N PHE A 36 -2.34 -10.82 -17.40
CA PHE A 36 -3.60 -11.39 -16.93
C PHE A 36 -3.79 -12.81 -17.44
N GLN A 37 -3.48 -13.08 -18.71
CA GLN A 37 -3.58 -14.40 -19.30
C GLN A 37 -2.62 -15.39 -18.62
N ALA A 38 -1.37 -15.00 -18.33
CA ALA A 38 -0.45 -15.84 -17.58
C ALA A 38 -0.95 -16.17 -16.17
N LEU A 39 -1.72 -15.26 -15.57
CA LEU A 39 -2.32 -15.47 -14.25
C LEU A 39 -3.55 -16.39 -14.31
N ILE A 40 -4.36 -16.27 -15.37
CA ILE A 40 -5.50 -17.16 -15.65
C ILE A 40 -4.99 -18.55 -16.03
N ASP A 41 -4.00 -18.65 -16.91
CA ASP A 41 -3.37 -19.91 -17.29
C ASP A 41 -2.74 -20.62 -16.09
N ALA A 42 -2.25 -19.86 -15.10
CA ALA A 42 -1.72 -20.40 -13.85
C ALA A 42 -2.81 -20.89 -12.89
N CYS A 43 -4.01 -20.30 -12.91
CA CYS A 43 -5.11 -20.67 -12.03
C CYS A 43 -6.43 -20.03 -12.49
N ASP A 44 -7.17 -20.71 -13.39
CA ASP A 44 -8.46 -20.24 -13.91
C ASP A 44 -9.62 -20.62 -12.98
N ASP A 45 -9.48 -20.31 -11.69
CA ASP A 45 -10.54 -20.45 -10.68
C ASP A 45 -10.84 -19.08 -10.09
N VAL A 46 -12.08 -18.61 -10.31
CA VAL A 46 -12.52 -17.27 -9.89
C VAL A 46 -12.46 -17.11 -8.38
N ASP A 47 -12.73 -18.16 -7.60
CA ASP A 47 -12.67 -18.09 -6.14
C ASP A 47 -11.22 -17.93 -5.65
N ALA A 48 -10.27 -18.63 -6.27
CA ALA A 48 -8.84 -18.48 -5.99
C ALA A 48 -8.35 -17.06 -6.33
N LEU A 49 -8.78 -16.50 -7.47
CA LEU A 49 -8.47 -15.11 -7.85
C LEU A 49 -9.08 -14.09 -6.88
N MET A 50 -10.31 -14.33 -6.39
CA MET A 50 -10.95 -13.50 -5.38
C MET A 50 -10.21 -13.57 -4.03
N LEU A 51 -9.79 -14.76 -3.60
CA LEU A 51 -9.01 -14.92 -2.38
C LEU A 51 -7.67 -14.18 -2.48
N ARG A 52 -6.98 -14.26 -3.61
CA ARG A 52 -5.76 -13.49 -3.88
C ARG A 52 -5.98 -11.99 -3.71
N ALA A 53 -7.07 -11.46 -4.27
CA ALA A 53 -7.40 -10.04 -4.16
C ALA A 53 -7.66 -9.63 -2.70
N ARG A 54 -8.37 -10.47 -1.94
CA ARG A 54 -8.62 -10.23 -0.52
C ARG A 54 -7.35 -10.25 0.32
N ILE A 55 -6.47 -11.24 0.11
CA ILE A 55 -5.17 -11.32 0.80
C ILE A 55 -4.39 -10.02 0.53
N ARG A 56 -4.27 -9.62 -0.73
CA ARG A 56 -3.55 -8.38 -1.12
C ARG A 56 -4.11 -7.11 -0.49
N LEU A 57 -5.41 -7.07 -0.21
CA LEU A 57 -6.03 -5.96 0.50
C LEU A 57 -5.60 -5.91 1.98
N GLN A 58 -5.32 -7.05 2.59
CA GLN A 58 -4.92 -7.16 4.00
C GLN A 58 -3.41 -7.00 4.21
N LEU A 59 -2.56 -7.36 3.24
CA LEU A 59 -1.10 -7.24 3.33
C LEU A 59 -0.59 -5.87 3.83
N PRO A 60 -1.04 -4.70 3.32
CA PRO A 60 -0.57 -3.42 3.85
C PRO A 60 -1.08 -3.10 5.27
N ARG A 61 -2.12 -3.80 5.72
CA ARG A 61 -2.82 -3.55 6.99
C ARG A 61 -2.37 -4.49 8.10
N THR A 62 -1.70 -5.58 7.77
CA THR A 62 -1.26 -6.61 8.72
C THR A 62 0.13 -6.32 9.29
N THR A 63 0.62 -7.17 10.19
CA THR A 63 2.01 -7.13 10.68
C THR A 63 2.97 -7.57 9.57
N GLU A 64 4.25 -7.18 9.65
CA GLU A 64 5.25 -7.54 8.63
C GLU A 64 5.41 -9.06 8.51
N ASP A 65 5.54 -9.76 9.65
CA ASP A 65 5.64 -11.23 9.70
C ASP A 65 4.42 -11.93 9.08
N ALA A 66 3.20 -11.42 9.34
CA ALA A 66 1.98 -11.98 8.77
C ALA A 66 1.86 -11.69 7.27
N ALA A 67 2.35 -10.54 6.80
CA ALA A 67 2.38 -10.19 5.38
C ALA A 67 3.32 -11.13 4.63
N ASP A 68 4.55 -11.31 5.10
CA ASP A 68 5.55 -12.19 4.49
C ASP A 68 5.05 -13.64 4.41
N LYS A 69 4.44 -14.12 5.50
CA LYS A 69 3.87 -15.47 5.54
C LYS A 69 2.70 -15.64 4.57
N ALA A 70 1.79 -14.67 4.52
CA ALA A 70 0.64 -14.70 3.61
C ALA A 70 1.07 -14.59 2.14
N GLU A 71 2.10 -13.78 1.81
CA GLU A 71 2.68 -13.69 0.47
C GLU A 71 3.32 -15.02 0.04
N GLY A 72 4.13 -15.63 0.91
CA GLY A 72 4.74 -16.93 0.61
C GLY A 72 3.70 -18.04 0.38
N MET A 73 2.59 -18.03 1.12
CA MET A 73 1.49 -18.98 0.92
C MET A 73 0.70 -18.70 -0.35
N LEU A 74 0.57 -17.43 -0.75
CA LEU A 74 -0.06 -17.04 -2.01
C LEU A 74 0.73 -17.62 -3.19
N GLU A 75 2.06 -17.48 -3.21
CA GLU A 75 2.90 -18.07 -4.28
C GLU A 75 2.75 -19.59 -4.37
N GLN A 76 2.80 -20.27 -3.22
CA GLN A 76 2.64 -21.73 -3.14
C GLN A 76 1.25 -22.16 -3.64
N ALA A 77 0.19 -21.45 -3.25
CA ALA A 77 -1.16 -21.79 -3.65
C ALA A 77 -1.39 -21.65 -5.15
N PHE A 78 -0.80 -20.63 -5.79
CA PHE A 78 -0.89 -20.49 -7.25
C PHE A 78 -0.06 -21.55 -7.98
N ALA A 79 1.06 -22.01 -7.41
CA ALA A 79 1.77 -23.16 -7.94
C ALA A 79 0.95 -24.46 -7.83
N THR A 80 0.28 -24.69 -6.70
CA THR A 80 -0.65 -25.81 -6.47
C THR A 80 -1.82 -25.76 -7.46
N CYS A 81 -2.37 -24.56 -7.69
CA CYS A 81 -3.47 -24.36 -8.62
C CYS A 81 -3.05 -24.70 -10.07
N GLY A 82 -1.87 -24.23 -10.50
CA GLY A 82 -1.32 -24.53 -11.82
C GLY A 82 -0.96 -25.99 -12.04
N ALA A 83 -0.77 -26.76 -10.96
CA ALA A 83 -0.62 -28.21 -11.01
C ALA A 83 -1.96 -28.97 -11.14
N GLY A 84 -3.09 -28.26 -11.11
CA GLY A 84 -4.44 -28.80 -11.25
C GLY A 84 -5.17 -29.11 -9.94
N ASP A 85 -4.57 -28.83 -8.78
CA ASP A 85 -5.20 -29.02 -7.47
C ASP A 85 -5.88 -27.72 -6.99
N LEU A 86 -7.08 -27.48 -7.51
CA LEU A 86 -7.86 -26.28 -7.20
C LEU A 86 -8.34 -26.24 -5.74
N GLU A 87 -8.73 -27.38 -5.16
CA GLU A 87 -9.19 -27.42 -3.76
C GLU A 87 -8.03 -27.19 -2.80
N GLY A 88 -6.88 -27.81 -3.04
CA GLY A 88 -5.66 -27.59 -2.25
C GLY A 88 -5.21 -26.13 -2.30
N ALA A 89 -5.21 -25.53 -3.49
CA ALA A 89 -4.90 -24.12 -3.67
C ALA A 89 -5.87 -23.21 -2.88
N LYS A 90 -7.18 -23.46 -2.95
CA LYS A 90 -8.18 -22.68 -2.22
C LYS A 90 -8.05 -22.82 -0.70
N ALA A 91 -7.71 -24.01 -0.21
CA ALA A 91 -7.44 -24.22 1.20
C ALA A 91 -6.22 -23.40 1.67
N GLN A 92 -5.12 -23.43 0.91
CA GLN A 92 -3.92 -22.64 1.19
C GLN A 92 -4.20 -21.13 1.15
N LEU A 93 -4.96 -20.65 0.17
CA LEU A 93 -5.35 -19.25 0.08
C LEU A 93 -6.27 -18.81 1.23
N THR A 94 -7.16 -19.69 1.69
CA THR A 94 -8.04 -19.41 2.83
C THR A 94 -7.23 -19.29 4.13
N GLU A 95 -6.24 -20.17 4.32
CA GLU A 95 -5.33 -20.10 5.47
C GLU A 95 -4.47 -18.83 5.41
N ALA A 96 -3.95 -18.48 4.23
CA ALA A 96 -3.17 -17.24 4.02
C ALA A 96 -4.00 -15.99 4.36
N LEU A 97 -5.28 -15.97 3.97
CA LEU A 97 -6.20 -14.89 4.32
C LEU A 97 -6.37 -14.78 5.85
N ALA A 98 -6.60 -15.91 6.53
CA ALA A 98 -6.79 -15.94 7.98
C ALA A 98 -5.54 -15.43 8.73
N ILE A 99 -4.33 -15.78 8.27
CA ILE A 99 -3.07 -15.27 8.82
C ILE A 99 -2.98 -13.75 8.63
N ALA A 100 -3.27 -13.24 7.43
CA ALA A 100 -3.25 -11.82 7.17
C ALA A 100 -4.26 -11.06 8.06
N GLU A 101 -5.49 -11.57 8.21
CA GLU A 101 -6.53 -10.98 9.07
C GLU A 101 -6.17 -11.03 10.57
N ALA A 102 -5.53 -12.10 11.02
CA ALA A 102 -5.03 -12.22 12.39
C ALA A 102 -3.95 -11.15 12.67
N GLY A 103 -2.99 -10.97 11.77
CA GLY A 103 -1.98 -9.92 11.92
C GLY A 103 -2.54 -8.51 11.80
N VAL A 104 -3.65 -8.29 11.06
CA VAL A 104 -4.37 -7.01 11.09
C VAL A 104 -4.87 -6.74 12.51
N SER A 105 -5.52 -7.72 13.12
CA SER A 105 -6.06 -7.62 14.48
C SER A 105 -4.94 -7.34 15.49
N GLU A 106 -3.83 -8.08 15.42
CA GLU A 106 -2.65 -7.87 16.27
C GLU A 106 -2.07 -6.46 16.12
N LYS A 107 -1.92 -5.97 14.88
CA LYS A 107 -1.40 -4.62 14.62
C LYS A 107 -2.31 -3.53 15.21
N PHE A 108 -3.63 -3.72 15.15
CA PHE A 108 -4.58 -2.80 15.76
C PHE A 108 -4.51 -2.82 17.29
N GLU A 109 -4.44 -4.00 17.91
CA GLU A 109 -4.29 -4.14 19.36
C GLU A 109 -2.97 -3.51 19.86
N ALA A 110 -1.87 -3.73 19.14
CA ALA A 110 -0.59 -3.09 19.43
C ALA A 110 -0.67 -1.55 19.24
N GLY A 111 -1.34 -1.09 18.18
CA GLY A 111 -1.56 0.32 17.90
C GLY A 111 -2.31 1.04 19.01
N ASP A 112 -3.36 0.44 19.56
CA ASP A 112 -4.17 1.02 20.65
C ASP A 112 -3.34 1.28 21.91
N THR A 113 -2.39 0.39 22.24
CA THR A 113 -1.46 0.60 23.35
C THR A 113 -0.46 1.73 23.10
N THR A 114 -0.05 1.95 21.84
CA THR A 114 0.87 3.04 21.48
C THR A 114 0.20 4.41 21.43
N VAL A 115 -1.07 4.48 21.00
CA VAL A 115 -1.86 5.71 21.01
C VAL A 115 -2.15 6.14 22.46
N ALA A 116 -2.52 5.21 23.34
CA ALA A 116 -2.68 5.48 24.77
C ALA A 116 -1.38 5.98 25.43
N ALA A 117 -0.22 5.46 25.03
CA ALA A 117 1.08 5.92 25.52
C ALA A 117 1.46 7.32 24.99
N GLN A 118 1.08 7.64 23.75
CA GLN A 118 1.29 8.97 23.16
C GLN A 118 0.37 10.02 23.81
N GLU A 119 -0.90 9.70 24.05
CA GLU A 119 -1.84 10.57 24.76
C GLU A 119 -1.40 10.84 26.21
N ALA A 120 -0.83 9.84 26.91
CA ALA A 120 -0.26 10.04 28.24
C ALA A 120 0.96 10.99 28.24
N SER A 121 1.74 11.03 27.15
CA SER A 121 2.90 11.93 27.03
C SER A 121 2.53 13.37 26.64
N VAL A 122 1.39 13.56 25.95
CA VAL A 122 0.87 14.89 25.58
C VAL A 122 0.27 15.61 26.79
N ILE A 123 -0.32 14.87 27.74
CA ILE A 123 -0.94 15.46 28.95
C ILE A 123 0.10 16.03 29.94
N GLN A 124 1.35 15.56 29.92
CA GLN A 124 2.39 16.04 30.86
C GLN A 124 3.23 17.24 30.36
N GLY A 125 2.98 17.75 29.15
CA GLY A 125 3.77 18.85 28.56
C GLY A 125 3.11 20.22 28.50
N GLY A 126 1.87 20.37 28.99
CA GLY A 126 1.08 21.60 28.83
C GLY A 126 1.10 22.51 30.05
N GLU A 127 2.24 23.12 30.37
CA GLU A 127 2.23 24.34 31.18
C GLU A 127 1.63 25.46 30.33
N ALA A 128 0.47 25.97 30.74
CA ALA A 128 -0.23 27.05 30.08
C ALA A 128 0.65 28.30 30.07
N THR A 129 1.30 28.55 28.95
CA THR A 129 1.76 29.88 28.58
C THR A 129 0.72 30.48 27.66
N ASP A 130 -0.12 31.34 28.26
CA ASP A 130 -0.92 32.32 27.53
C ASP A 130 0.03 33.18 26.70
N ASP A 131 0.17 32.89 25.42
CA ASP A 131 0.73 33.85 24.48
C ASP A 131 -0.23 34.03 23.30
N ALA A 132 -0.73 35.26 23.23
CA ALA A 132 -1.67 35.72 22.22
C ALA A 132 -1.03 35.63 20.84
N SER A 133 -1.67 34.93 19.90
CA SER A 133 -1.42 35.14 18.48
C SER A 133 -2.73 35.15 17.71
N GLU A 134 -2.95 36.29 17.08
CA GLU A 134 -4.08 36.63 16.24
C GLU A 134 -4.21 35.67 15.05
N GLY A 135 -5.46 35.33 14.71
CA GLY A 135 -5.84 35.04 13.33
C GLY A 135 -5.46 33.67 12.77
N SER A 136 -6.04 32.59 13.30
CA SER A 136 -6.30 31.41 12.48
C SER A 136 -7.68 30.86 12.83
N SER A 137 -8.67 31.20 12.00
CA SER A 137 -10.01 30.63 12.12
C SER A 137 -9.92 29.12 11.94
N PRO A 138 -10.48 28.33 12.86
CA PRO A 138 -10.35 26.91 12.77
C PRO A 138 -11.22 26.31 11.64
N TRP A 139 -10.65 25.34 10.95
CA TRP A 139 -11.18 24.69 9.74
C TRP A 139 -12.55 23.99 9.92
N TRP A 140 -13.01 23.79 11.15
CA TRP A 140 -14.29 23.14 11.47
C TRP A 140 -15.52 24.05 11.42
N LYS A 141 -15.35 25.34 11.13
CA LYS A 141 -16.47 26.30 11.08
C LYS A 141 -17.11 26.47 9.70
N PHE A 142 -16.73 25.64 8.71
CA PHE A 142 -17.19 25.76 7.33
C PHE A 142 -18.17 24.66 6.88
N TRP A 143 -18.77 23.90 7.81
CA TRP A 143 -19.85 22.95 7.56
C TRP A 143 -21.13 23.32 8.31
#